data_AF-A0A7W5DIK1-F1
#
_entry.id   AF-A0A7W5DIK1-F1
#
_cell.length_a   1.000
_cell.length_b   1.000
_cell.length_c   1.000
_cell.angle_alpha   90.00
_cell.angle_beta   90.00
_cell.angle_gamma   90.00
#
_symmetry.space_group_name_H-M   'P 1'
#
loop_
_entity.id
_entity.type
_entity.pdbx_description
1 polymer ?
#
loop_
_entity_poly.entity_id
_entity_poly.type
_entity_poly.pdbx_seq_one_letter_code
_entity_poly.pdbx_strand_id
1 'polypeptide(L)'
;MSFRPLLAGLLMALPLAAVAESPNIEPGQWEFISTTSVRSDLPIPDQTETHQECIAQGDIDDEEFSFIEEEQGCELLEHEVTVDGLDYRMVCRAEGGEANIVGRMDFLGDRVEGNVDILVDSAAGEINMITRMEGRRLGEC
;
A
#
# COMPACT_ATOMS: atom_id res chain seq x y z
N MET A 1 45.96 33.13 45.82
CA MET A 1 45.84 31.95 44.94
C MET A 1 44.37 31.81 44.59
N SER A 2 43.91 32.38 43.48
CA SER A 2 43.94 31.88 42.09
C SER A 2 42.72 31.00 41.76
N PHE A 3 41.83 31.55 40.90
CA PHE A 3 41.08 30.92 39.79
C PHE A 3 40.31 29.60 40.05
N ARG A 4 39.07 29.35 39.61
CA ARG A 4 38.27 29.85 38.47
C ARG A 4 36.85 29.24 38.59
N PRO A 5 35.78 29.93 38.13
CA PRO A 5 34.41 29.40 38.06
C PRO A 5 34.22 28.58 36.77
N LEU A 6 33.48 27.46 36.79
CA LEU A 6 33.02 26.73 35.59
C LEU A 6 31.69 26.05 35.94
N LEU A 7 30.57 26.72 35.66
CA LEU A 7 29.71 26.50 34.48
C LEU A 7 28.89 25.21 34.59
N ALA A 8 27.65 25.40 35.06
CA ALA A 8 26.56 24.45 34.92
C ALA A 8 26.29 24.19 33.42
N GLY A 9 26.61 22.99 32.95
CA GLY A 9 26.20 22.50 31.64
C GLY A 9 24.95 21.64 31.77
N LEU A 10 23.77 22.26 31.72
CA LEU A 10 22.52 21.55 31.54
C LEU A 10 22.46 21.10 30.07
N LEU A 11 22.91 19.87 29.79
CA LEU A 11 22.66 19.22 28.51
C LEU A 11 21.15 18.97 28.38
N MET A 12 20.44 19.86 27.68
CA MET A 12 19.12 19.56 27.15
C MET A 12 19.31 18.49 26.06
N ALA A 13 19.01 17.24 26.40
CA ALA A 13 18.73 16.22 25.41
C ALA A 13 17.42 16.64 24.70
N LEU A 14 17.53 17.21 23.49
CA LEU A 14 16.36 17.38 22.64
C LEU A 14 15.85 15.98 22.27
N PRO A 15 14.58 15.65 22.56
CA PRO A 15 13.99 14.46 21.98
C PRO A 15 13.85 14.74 20.48
N LEU A 16 14.60 14.00 19.68
CA LEU A 16 14.30 13.86 18.26
C LEU A 16 12.95 13.15 18.18
N ALA A 17 11.87 13.91 18.03
CA ALA A 17 10.59 13.35 17.67
C ALA A 17 10.78 12.74 16.27
N ALA A 18 10.71 11.42 16.18
CA ALA A 18 10.55 10.74 14.92
C ALA A 18 9.19 11.18 14.37
N VAL A 19 9.20 12.04 13.35
CA VAL A 19 8.01 12.26 12.53
C VAL A 19 7.88 11.01 11.67
N ALA A 20 6.87 10.19 11.95
CA ALA A 20 6.43 9.21 10.98
C ALA A 20 5.92 10.02 9.78
N GLU A 21 6.59 9.88 8.64
CA GLU A 21 6.19 10.60 7.44
C GLU A 21 4.93 9.92 6.89
N SER A 22 3.79 10.60 7.02
CA SER A 22 2.49 10.10 6.57
C SER A 22 2.48 9.90 5.04
N PRO A 23 1.77 8.88 4.52
CA PRO A 23 1.57 8.69 3.08
C PRO A 23 1.07 9.96 2.37
N ASN A 24 1.57 10.22 1.15
CA ASN A 24 1.18 11.35 0.31
C ASN A 24 -0.18 11.11 -0.36
N ILE A 25 -1.22 10.96 0.46
CA ILE A 25 -2.60 10.77 0.02
C ILE A 25 -3.51 11.74 0.78
N GLU A 26 -4.40 12.42 0.06
CA GLU A 26 -5.34 13.36 0.68
C GLU A 26 -6.59 12.65 1.22
N PRO A 27 -7.06 12.95 2.44
CA PRO A 27 -8.32 12.42 2.95
C PRO A 27 -9.52 12.94 2.14
N GLY A 28 -10.57 12.13 2.01
CA GLY A 28 -11.79 12.49 1.31
C GLY A 28 -12.47 11.35 0.59
N GLN A 29 -13.40 11.69 -0.31
CA GLN A 29 -14.07 10.75 -1.18
C GLN A 29 -13.16 10.43 -2.37
N TRP A 30 -12.90 9.16 -2.59
CA TRP A 30 -12.09 8.65 -3.70
C TRP A 30 -12.92 7.82 -4.67
N GLU A 31 -12.45 7.75 -5.92
CA GLU A 31 -12.90 6.80 -6.93
C GLU A 31 -11.69 6.03 -7.44
N PHE A 32 -11.81 4.70 -7.44
CA PHE A 32 -10.81 3.78 -7.93
C PHE A 32 -11.35 3.01 -9.12
N ILE A 33 -10.53 2.90 -10.15
CA ILE A 33 -10.79 2.12 -11.35
C ILE A 33 -9.73 1.04 -11.43
N SER A 34 -10.16 -0.22 -11.41
CA SER A 34 -9.29 -1.38 -11.47
C SER A 34 -9.56 -2.14 -12.75
N THR A 35 -8.54 -2.41 -13.55
CA THR A 35 -8.65 -3.20 -14.78
C THR A 35 -7.77 -4.43 -14.68
N THR A 36 -8.40 -5.60 -14.63
CA THR A 36 -7.76 -6.91 -14.52
C THR A 36 -7.67 -7.59 -15.88
N SER A 37 -6.46 -7.96 -16.26
CA SER A 37 -6.13 -8.69 -17.48
C SER A 37 -5.59 -10.07 -17.15
N VAL A 38 -6.10 -11.11 -17.81
CA VAL A 38 -5.60 -12.48 -17.67
C VAL A 38 -4.67 -12.81 -18.83
N ARG A 39 -3.40 -13.11 -18.55
CA ARG A 39 -2.46 -13.61 -19.55
C ARG A 39 -2.67 -15.11 -19.75
N SER A 40 -3.43 -15.45 -20.78
CA SER A 40 -3.62 -16.83 -21.22
C SER A 40 -3.56 -16.93 -22.75
N ASP A 41 -3.45 -18.15 -23.28
CA ASP A 41 -3.54 -18.43 -24.72
C ASP A 41 -4.95 -18.22 -25.28
N LEU A 42 -5.96 -18.22 -24.41
CA LEU A 42 -7.34 -17.88 -24.74
C LEU A 42 -7.56 -16.35 -24.66
N PRO A 43 -8.31 -15.76 -25.59
CA PRO A 43 -8.68 -14.35 -25.53
C PRO A 43 -9.77 -14.14 -24.47
N ILE A 44 -9.34 -13.91 -23.23
CA ILE A 44 -10.21 -13.53 -22.12
C ILE A 44 -10.31 -12.00 -22.12
N PRO A 45 -11.53 -11.40 -22.14
CA PRO A 45 -11.68 -9.95 -22.09
C PRO A 45 -11.22 -9.39 -20.74
N ASP A 46 -10.68 -8.17 -20.77
CA ASP A 46 -10.33 -7.44 -19.56
C ASP A 46 -11.59 -7.10 -18.75
N GLN A 47 -11.45 -7.17 -17.43
CA GLN A 47 -12.53 -6.85 -16.49
C GLN A 47 -12.20 -5.54 -15.80
N THR A 48 -13.06 -4.53 -15.98
CA THR A 48 -12.92 -3.23 -15.32
C THR A 48 -13.99 -3.07 -14.25
N GLU A 49 -13.55 -2.68 -13.06
CA GLU A 49 -14.40 -2.38 -11.92
C GLU A 49 -14.14 -0.96 -11.44
N THR A 50 -15.20 -0.30 -10.95
CA THR A 50 -15.11 1.04 -10.36
C THR A 50 -15.75 1.00 -8.99
N HIS A 51 -15.03 1.47 -7.99
CA HIS A 51 -15.55 1.62 -6.64
C HIS A 51 -15.23 3.01 -6.10
N GLN A 52 -16.03 3.44 -5.13
CA GLN A 52 -15.83 4.71 -4.44
C GLN A 52 -15.80 4.44 -2.94
N GLU A 53 -14.84 5.04 -2.25
CA GLU A 53 -14.68 4.91 -0.81
C GLU A 53 -14.26 6.24 -0.18
N CYS A 54 -14.64 6.41 1.09
CA CYS A 54 -14.22 7.55 1.87
C CYS A 54 -12.99 7.15 2.69
N ILE A 55 -11.89 7.87 2.49
CA ILE A 55 -10.63 7.67 3.21
C ILE A 55 -10.50 8.78 4.25
N ALA A 56 -10.51 8.44 5.54
CA ALA A 56 -10.34 9.42 6.60
C ALA A 56 -8.85 9.62 6.92
N GLN A 57 -8.49 10.79 7.48
CA GLN A 57 -7.11 11.05 7.92
C GLN A 57 -6.63 10.01 8.95
N GLY A 58 -7.53 9.54 9.83
CA GLY A 58 -7.21 8.51 10.80
C GLY A 58 -6.84 7.17 10.18
N ASP A 59 -7.35 6.87 8.97
CA ASP A 59 -6.99 5.65 8.25
C ASP A 59 -5.58 5.79 7.65
N ILE A 60 -5.24 6.98 7.13
CA ILE A 60 -3.92 7.29 6.54
C ILE A 60 -2.81 7.31 7.60
N ASP A 61 -3.14 7.78 8.80
CA ASP A 61 -2.21 7.88 9.93
C ASP A 61 -2.00 6.54 10.64
N ASP A 62 -2.79 5.51 10.30
CA ASP A 62 -2.67 4.17 10.87
C ASP A 62 -1.42 3.46 10.31
N GLU A 63 -0.68 2.77 11.18
CA GLU A 63 0.47 1.96 10.76
C GLU A 63 0.04 0.75 9.90
N GLU A 64 -1.23 0.36 9.98
CA GLU A 64 -1.87 -0.67 9.16
C GLU A 64 -2.48 -0.12 7.86
N PHE A 65 -2.32 1.19 7.55
CA PHE A 65 -2.81 1.77 6.31
C PHE A 65 -2.28 0.99 5.11
N SER A 66 -3.18 0.30 4.43
CA SER A 66 -2.88 -0.43 3.23
C SER A 66 -4.13 -0.55 2.36
N PHE A 67 -3.90 -0.74 1.06
CA PHE A 67 -4.94 -1.12 0.12
C PHE A 67 -5.00 -2.65 -0.06
N ILE A 68 -4.51 -3.40 0.93
CA ILE A 68 -4.44 -4.86 0.89
C ILE A 68 -5.69 -5.39 1.59
N GLU A 69 -6.45 -6.23 0.90
CA GLU A 69 -7.57 -6.94 1.52
C GLU A 69 -7.04 -8.13 2.33
N GLU A 70 -7.29 -8.12 3.65
CA GLU A 70 -6.95 -9.25 4.51
C GLU A 70 -7.90 -10.43 4.25
N GLU A 71 -7.39 -11.47 3.60
CA GLU A 71 -8.13 -12.70 3.33
C GLU A 71 -7.59 -13.92 4.10
N GLN A 72 -8.50 -14.81 4.49
CA GLN A 72 -8.14 -16.06 5.16
C GLN A 72 -7.31 -16.94 4.24
N GLY A 73 -6.12 -17.34 4.71
CA GLY A 73 -5.19 -18.18 3.95
C GLY A 73 -4.15 -17.40 3.17
N CYS A 74 -4.12 -16.06 3.29
CA CYS A 74 -3.06 -15.21 2.78
C CYS A 74 -2.04 -14.86 3.88
N GLU A 75 -0.76 -14.95 3.53
CA GLU A 75 0.38 -14.60 4.37
C GLU A 75 1.09 -13.39 3.75
N LEU A 76 1.15 -12.28 4.48
CA LEU A 76 1.88 -11.08 4.08
C LEU A 76 3.39 -11.31 4.31
N LEU A 77 4.16 -11.34 3.24
CA LEU A 77 5.61 -11.60 3.28
C LEU A 77 6.43 -10.31 3.40
N GLU A 78 5.99 -9.27 2.68
CA GLU A 78 6.61 -7.94 2.73
C GLU A 78 5.51 -6.87 2.66
N HIS A 79 5.72 -5.80 3.43
CA HIS A 79 4.85 -4.63 3.48
C HIS A 79 5.73 -3.41 3.77
N GLU A 80 5.84 -2.52 2.80
CA GLU A 80 6.61 -1.29 2.92
C GLU A 80 5.73 -0.12 2.52
N VAL A 81 5.34 0.68 3.52
CA VAL A 81 4.63 1.94 3.32
C VAL A 81 5.64 3.07 3.38
N THR A 82 5.61 3.92 2.37
CA THR A 82 6.43 5.13 2.29
C THR A 82 5.52 6.34 2.04
N VAL A 83 6.10 7.53 2.10
CA VAL A 83 5.40 8.76 1.70
C VAL A 83 4.92 8.65 0.26
N ASP A 84 5.73 8.10 -0.62
CA ASP A 84 5.48 8.11 -2.06
C ASP A 84 4.67 6.91 -2.55
N GLY A 85 4.39 5.92 -1.70
CA GLY A 85 3.75 4.70 -2.17
C GLY A 85 3.75 3.53 -1.19
N LEU A 86 3.23 2.41 -1.68
CA LEU A 86 3.11 1.13 -1.00
C LEU A 86 3.64 0.02 -1.91
N ASP A 87 4.59 -0.77 -1.41
CA ASP A 87 5.00 -2.04 -2.02
C ASP A 87 4.64 -3.18 -1.07
N TYR A 88 4.02 -4.24 -1.60
CA TYR A 88 3.71 -5.42 -0.80
C TYR A 88 3.88 -6.72 -1.57
N ARG A 89 4.11 -7.79 -0.81
CA ARG A 89 4.10 -9.15 -1.32
C ARG A 89 3.34 -10.05 -0.37
N MET A 90 2.44 -10.84 -0.92
CA MET A 90 1.68 -11.82 -0.15
C MET A 90 1.58 -13.13 -0.92
N VAL A 91 1.38 -14.21 -0.16
CA VAL A 91 1.12 -15.54 -0.71
C VAL A 91 -0.16 -16.07 -0.13
N CYS A 92 -1.11 -16.41 -1.00
CA CYS A 92 -2.38 -17.02 -0.63
C CYS A 92 -2.36 -18.51 -0.95
N ARG A 93 -2.73 -19.35 0.02
CA ARG A 93 -2.78 -20.81 -0.12
C ARG A 93 -4.21 -21.30 0.11
N ALA A 94 -4.79 -21.88 -0.93
CA ALA A 94 -6.13 -22.46 -0.89
C ALA A 94 -6.16 -23.84 -1.57
N GLU A 95 -7.28 -24.55 -1.48
CA GLU A 95 -7.45 -25.88 -2.11
C GLU A 95 -7.20 -25.85 -3.64
N GLY A 96 -7.35 -24.68 -4.28
CA GLY A 96 -7.16 -24.48 -5.72
C GLY A 96 -5.71 -24.24 -6.17
N GLY A 97 -4.76 -24.05 -5.25
CA GLY A 97 -3.36 -23.75 -5.58
C GLY A 97 -2.72 -22.70 -4.66
N GLU A 98 -1.51 -22.30 -5.02
CA GLU A 98 -0.79 -21.20 -4.37
C GLU A 98 -0.82 -19.97 -5.30
N ALA A 99 -1.21 -18.82 -4.75
CA ALA A 99 -1.19 -17.55 -5.45
C ALA A 99 -0.10 -16.64 -4.86
N ASN A 100 0.83 -16.22 -5.70
CA ASN A 100 1.86 -15.24 -5.36
C ASN A 100 1.39 -13.86 -5.87
N ILE A 101 1.29 -12.89 -4.97
CA ILE A 101 0.76 -11.56 -5.27
C ILE A 101 1.85 -10.53 -4.96
N VAL A 102 2.15 -9.68 -5.94
CA VAL A 102 3.07 -8.56 -5.80
C VAL A 102 2.33 -7.30 -6.19
N GLY A 103 2.18 -6.38 -5.25
CA GLY A 103 1.51 -5.11 -5.47
C GLY A 103 2.45 -3.92 -5.30
N ARG A 104 2.21 -2.90 -6.11
CA ARG A 104 2.84 -1.59 -6.02
C ARG A 104 1.80 -0.51 -6.22
N MET A 105 1.88 0.54 -5.41
CA MET A 105 1.07 1.74 -5.53
C MET A 105 1.93 2.98 -5.33
N ASP A 106 1.68 4.01 -6.12
CA ASP A 106 2.30 5.32 -6.04
C ASP A 106 1.27 6.33 -5.53
N PHE A 107 1.64 7.10 -4.50
CA PHE A 107 0.82 8.12 -3.84
C PHE A 107 1.22 9.51 -4.32
N LEU A 108 0.30 10.15 -5.05
CA LEU A 108 0.55 11.41 -5.77
C LEU A 108 -0.32 12.56 -5.22
N GLY A 109 -0.75 12.48 -3.96
CA GLY A 109 -1.62 13.45 -3.30
C GLY A 109 -3.10 13.17 -3.59
N ASP A 110 -3.62 13.72 -4.69
CA ASP A 110 -5.02 13.56 -5.12
C ASP A 110 -5.24 12.43 -6.14
N ARG A 111 -4.17 11.69 -6.44
CA ARG A 111 -4.14 10.55 -7.35
C ARG A 111 -3.35 9.39 -6.75
N VAL A 112 -3.80 8.19 -7.08
CA VAL A 112 -3.08 6.93 -6.82
C VAL A 112 -2.95 6.19 -8.13
N GLU A 113 -1.80 5.60 -8.41
CA GLU A 113 -1.60 4.69 -9.53
C GLU A 113 -0.97 3.40 -9.00
N GLY A 114 -1.35 2.24 -9.54
CA GLY A 114 -0.82 0.99 -9.03
C GLY A 114 -0.96 -0.19 -9.98
N ASN A 115 -0.18 -1.23 -9.69
CA ASN A 115 -0.26 -2.52 -10.35
C ASN A 115 -0.18 -3.64 -9.33
N VAL A 116 -0.97 -4.68 -9.57
CA VAL A 116 -0.96 -5.93 -8.82
C VAL A 116 -0.74 -7.07 -9.80
N ASP A 117 0.36 -7.78 -9.65
CA ASP A 117 0.70 -8.96 -10.41
C ASP A 117 0.37 -10.20 -9.56
N ILE A 118 -0.54 -11.04 -10.07
CA ILE A 118 -1.00 -12.26 -9.41
C ILE A 118 -0.58 -13.46 -10.24
N LEU A 119 0.20 -14.35 -9.65
CA LEU A 119 0.61 -15.61 -10.25
C LEU A 119 -0.01 -16.77 -9.48
N VAL A 120 -0.93 -17.48 -10.11
CA VAL A 120 -1.58 -18.67 -9.54
C VAL A 120 -0.92 -19.92 -10.11
N ASP A 121 -0.30 -20.73 -9.26
CA ASP A 121 0.22 -22.04 -9.60
C ASP A 121 -0.72 -23.13 -9.07
N SER A 122 -1.23 -23.95 -9.98
CA SER A 122 -2.22 -24.99 -9.69
C SER A 122 -1.93 -26.27 -10.47
N ALA A 123 -2.57 -27.37 -10.08
CA ALA A 123 -2.48 -28.63 -10.82
C ALA A 123 -2.97 -28.54 -12.28
N ALA A 124 -3.75 -27.50 -12.62
CA ALA A 124 -4.24 -27.24 -13.97
C ALA A 124 -3.27 -26.41 -14.83
N GLY A 125 -2.23 -25.84 -14.23
CA GLY A 125 -1.26 -24.94 -14.88
C GLY A 125 -1.11 -23.60 -14.17
N GLU A 126 -0.21 -22.79 -14.70
CA GLU A 126 0.10 -21.44 -14.22
C GLU A 126 -0.78 -20.39 -14.91
N ILE A 127 -1.38 -19.50 -14.13
CA ILE A 127 -2.17 -18.36 -14.62
C ILE A 127 -1.55 -17.08 -14.08
N ASN A 128 -1.26 -16.13 -14.98
CA ASN A 128 -0.79 -14.80 -14.61
C ASN A 128 -1.89 -13.76 -14.87
N MET A 129 -2.22 -12.98 -13.85
CA MET A 129 -3.17 -11.89 -13.91
C MET A 129 -2.46 -10.59 -13.54
N ILE A 130 -2.81 -9.51 -14.22
CA ILE A 130 -2.33 -8.17 -13.90
C ILE A 130 -3.53 -7.28 -13.69
N THR A 131 -3.61 -6.65 -12.53
CA THR A 131 -4.59 -5.62 -12.24
C THR A 131 -3.89 -4.26 -12.23
N ARG A 132 -4.34 -3.34 -13.07
CA ARG A 132 -3.94 -1.93 -12.99
C ARG A 132 -5.00 -1.16 -12.22
N MET A 133 -4.57 -0.33 -11.29
CA MET A 133 -5.44 0.50 -10.46
C MET A 133 -5.12 1.97 -10.67
N GLU A 134 -6.16 2.77 -10.82
CA GLU A 134 -6.10 4.23 -10.87
C GLU A 134 -7.09 4.81 -9.86
N GLY A 135 -6.61 5.58 -8.90
CA GLY A 135 -7.39 6.28 -7.90
C GLY A 135 -7.38 7.79 -8.13
N ARG A 136 -8.53 8.45 -7.90
CA ARG A 136 -8.64 9.91 -7.92
C ARG A 136 -9.53 10.42 -6.79
N ARG A 137 -9.13 11.53 -6.17
CA ARG A 137 -9.95 12.23 -5.18
C ARG A 137 -11.10 12.98 -5.85
N LEU A 138 -12.31 12.78 -5.35
CA LEU A 138 -13.53 13.46 -5.77
C LEU A 138 -13.86 14.69 -4.92
N GLY A 139 -13.32 14.77 -3.70
CA GLY A 139 -13.53 15.89 -2.77
C GLY A 139 -13.64 15.41 -1.33
N GLU A 140 -14.38 16.16 -0.51
CA GLU A 140 -14.71 15.75 0.86
C GLU A 140 -15.73 14.60 0.86
N CYS A 141 -15.69 13.79 1.92
CA CYS A 141 -16.84 13.00 2.34
C CYS A 141 -17.88 13.91 3.03
#